data_AF-A0A970UY53-F1
#
_entry.id   AF-A0A970UY53-F1
#
_cell.length_a   1.000
_cell.length_b   1.000
_cell.length_c   1.000
_cell.angle_alpha   90.00
_cell.angle_beta   90.00
_cell.angle_gamma   90.00
#
_symmetry.space_group_name_H-M   'P 1'
#
loop_
_entity.id
_entity.type
_entity.pdbx_description
1 polymer ?
#
loop_
_entity_poly.entity_id
_entity_poly.type
_entity_poly.pdbx_seq_one_letter_code
_entity_poly.pdbx_strand_id
1 'polypeptide(L)'
;MRKIFIVTDEQKPKWLNLENEKVEIVDIREIIPEEALPCYNSVIIEHFLYKIPGLSEHFLYANDDMFFNADIGPEFFFNSDGMPIVRLQRAFLSKWMNRIRKVFNIPTNIYRKTIDRAAVLIQEKFGKYYSGTPHHNIDSYRKTDYRNAVEKDFRDEIFSTLTNHLRSEHDIQRIVYLYYALAKKRGKLRYVSRKESCRIRLQKHDFMKYITSYDPVLFCLNDTHRATDKDRERVKPFLEALFPEKSGYEL
;
A
#
# COMPACT_ATOMS: atom_id res chain seq x y z
N MET A 1 9.29 20.03 -7.58
CA MET A 1 9.63 19.02 -8.60
C MET A 1 8.90 17.72 -8.25
N ARG A 2 8.20 17.08 -9.21
CA ARG A 2 7.57 15.76 -8.99
C ARG A 2 8.56 14.70 -9.47
N LYS A 3 9.04 13.85 -8.55
CA LYS A 3 9.91 12.71 -8.84
C LYS A 3 9.16 11.40 -8.58
N ILE A 4 9.52 10.36 -9.31
CA ILE A 4 9.08 8.98 -9.14
C ILE A 4 10.28 8.22 -8.57
N PHE A 5 10.09 7.58 -7.43
CA PHE A 5 11.09 6.73 -6.82
C PHE A 5 10.67 5.27 -7.00
N ILE A 6 11.53 4.45 -7.59
CA ILE A 6 11.31 3.02 -7.75
C ILE A 6 12.22 2.33 -6.74
N VAL A 7 11.62 1.81 -5.67
CA VAL A 7 12.36 1.11 -4.61
C VAL A 7 12.58 -0.34 -5.04
N THR A 8 13.83 -0.77 -5.11
CA THR A 8 14.21 -2.13 -5.54
C THR A 8 15.27 -2.74 -4.61
N ASP A 9 15.47 -4.05 -4.72
CA ASP A 9 16.60 -4.76 -4.10
C ASP A 9 17.66 -5.01 -5.17
N GLU A 10 18.42 -3.97 -5.50
CA GLU A 10 19.46 -3.88 -6.54
C GLU A 10 18.96 -4.03 -7.99
N GLN A 11 17.66 -4.31 -8.20
CA GLN A 11 17.15 -4.50 -9.56
C GLN A 11 17.08 -3.18 -10.33
N LYS A 12 17.49 -3.23 -11.60
CA LYS A 12 17.32 -2.15 -12.59
C LYS A 12 16.52 -2.69 -13.79
N PRO A 13 15.24 -2.30 -13.96
CA PRO A 13 14.43 -2.82 -15.05
C PRO A 13 14.98 -2.41 -16.42
N LYS A 14 15.18 -3.37 -17.32
CA LYS A 14 15.77 -3.13 -18.65
C LYS A 14 14.94 -2.24 -19.57
N TRP A 15 13.65 -2.11 -19.30
CA TRP A 15 12.71 -1.30 -20.07
C TRP A 15 12.71 0.17 -19.63
N LEU A 16 13.30 0.49 -18.47
CA LEU A 16 13.22 1.82 -17.87
C LEU A 16 14.29 2.75 -18.44
N ASN A 17 13.87 3.95 -18.85
CA ASN A 17 14.76 5.03 -19.24
C ASN A 17 15.40 5.68 -18.00
N LEU A 18 16.63 5.27 -17.67
CA LEU A 18 17.40 5.79 -16.53
C LEU A 18 17.97 7.20 -16.76
N GLU A 19 17.91 7.73 -17.98
CA GLU A 19 18.34 9.10 -18.28
C GLU A 19 17.25 10.13 -17.94
N ASN A 20 16.03 9.68 -17.63
CA ASN A 20 14.93 10.55 -17.25
C ASN A 20 15.09 11.07 -15.82
N GLU A 21 15.42 12.35 -15.66
CA GLU A 21 15.65 13.02 -14.35
C GLU A 21 14.46 12.95 -13.37
N LYS A 22 13.26 12.61 -13.85
CA LYS A 22 12.07 12.45 -13.00
C LYS A 22 12.01 11.09 -12.32
N VAL A 23 12.79 10.10 -12.76
CA VAL A 23 12.79 8.74 -12.20
C VAL A 23 14.10 8.47 -11.49
N GLU A 24 14.02 7.92 -10.28
CA GLU A 24 15.17 7.56 -9.47
C GLU A 24 14.97 6.15 -8.92
N ILE A 25 15.93 5.26 -9.15
CA ILE A 25 15.95 3.94 -8.50
C ILE A 25 16.60 4.12 -7.14
N VAL A 26 15.95 3.59 -6.09
CA VAL A 26 16.43 3.62 -4.72
C VAL A 26 16.59 2.19 -4.23
N ASP A 27 17.79 1.82 -3.80
CA ASP A 27 17.99 0.50 -3.21
C ASP A 27 17.40 0.43 -1.80
N ILE A 28 16.80 -0.70 -1.42
CA ILE A 28 16.29 -0.89 -0.07
C ILE A 28 17.36 -0.67 1.01
N ARG A 29 18.64 -0.96 0.74
CA ARG A 29 19.77 -0.74 1.66
C ARG A 29 19.99 0.73 1.99
N GLU A 30 19.53 1.65 1.15
CA GLU A 30 19.65 3.09 1.40
C GLU A 30 18.63 3.58 2.44
N ILE A 31 17.54 2.83 2.65
CA ILE A 31 16.41 3.28 3.47
C ILE A 31 16.14 2.38 4.68
N ILE A 32 16.35 1.07 4.59
CA ILE A 32 16.08 0.16 5.72
C ILE A 32 17.30 0.01 6.64
N PRO A 33 17.11 -0.27 7.94
CA PRO A 33 18.21 -0.57 8.86
C PRO A 33 18.99 -1.83 8.45
N GLU A 34 20.29 -1.86 8.75
CA GLU A 34 21.15 -3.00 8.40
C GLU A 34 20.67 -4.30 9.04
N GLU A 35 20.11 -4.24 10.24
CA GLU A 35 19.60 -5.40 10.97
C GLU A 35 18.37 -6.04 10.31
N ALA A 36 17.71 -5.33 9.39
CA ALA A 36 16.59 -5.87 8.63
C ALA A 36 17.03 -6.60 7.35
N LEU A 37 18.31 -6.47 6.95
CA LEU A 37 18.86 -7.08 5.74
C LEU A 37 19.32 -8.53 5.99
N PRO A 38 19.20 -9.43 5.00
CA PRO A 38 18.45 -9.27 3.74
C PRO A 38 16.93 -9.23 4.02
N CYS A 39 16.16 -8.44 3.27
CA CYS A 39 14.73 -8.28 3.52
C CYS A 39 13.87 -8.61 2.30
N TYR A 40 13.06 -9.65 2.39
CA TYR A 40 12.06 -10.02 1.38
C TYR A 40 10.63 -9.69 1.84
N ASN A 41 10.51 -8.98 2.95
CA ASN A 41 9.25 -8.61 3.56
C ASN A 41 8.87 -7.17 3.20
N SER A 42 7.99 -7.03 2.21
CA SER A 42 7.45 -5.73 1.79
C SER A 42 6.88 -4.91 2.95
N VAL A 43 6.30 -5.54 3.97
CA VAL A 43 5.73 -4.80 5.12
C VAL A 43 6.83 -4.05 5.88
N ILE A 44 8.02 -4.65 6.01
CA ILE A 44 9.17 -4.02 6.66
C ILE A 44 9.74 -2.91 5.78
N ILE A 45 9.93 -3.16 4.49
CA ILE A 45 10.42 -2.15 3.54
C ILE A 45 9.48 -0.92 3.53
N GLU A 46 8.16 -1.16 3.52
CA GLU A 46 7.14 -0.12 3.56
C GLU A 46 7.29 0.79 4.79
N HIS A 47 7.80 0.30 5.93
CA HIS A 47 8.01 1.16 7.11
C HIS A 47 9.05 2.26 6.89
N PHE A 48 9.95 2.14 5.91
CA PHE A 48 11.08 3.04 5.73
C PHE A 48 10.99 3.95 4.50
N LEU A 49 9.89 3.94 3.76
CA LEU A 49 9.71 4.79 2.58
C LEU A 49 9.93 6.28 2.87
N TYR A 50 9.58 6.76 4.07
CA TYR A 50 9.81 8.16 4.47
C TYR A 50 11.30 8.56 4.52
N LYS A 51 12.23 7.60 4.48
CA LYS A 51 13.68 7.85 4.44
C LYS A 51 14.22 8.08 3.04
N ILE A 52 13.44 7.82 1.99
CA ILE A 52 13.86 8.07 0.60
C ILE A 52 14.40 9.51 0.47
N PRO A 53 15.67 9.67 0.05
CA PRO A 53 16.26 10.98 -0.20
C PRO A 53 15.45 11.76 -1.24
N GLY A 54 15.23 13.06 -1.01
CA GLY A 54 14.43 13.88 -1.92
C GLY A 54 12.92 13.60 -1.93
N LEU A 55 12.41 12.63 -1.15
CA LEU A 55 10.96 12.40 -1.04
C LEU A 55 10.26 13.64 -0.46
N SER A 56 9.20 14.08 -1.15
CA SER A 56 8.41 15.25 -0.78
C SER A 56 7.59 15.04 0.49
N GLU A 57 7.20 16.15 1.16
CA GLU A 57 6.32 16.08 2.33
C GLU A 57 4.97 15.42 2.00
N HIS A 58 4.43 15.64 0.81
CA HIS A 58 3.25 14.95 0.30
C HIS A 58 3.69 13.94 -0.75
N PHE A 59 3.39 12.67 -0.53
CA PHE A 59 3.78 11.62 -1.47
C PHE A 59 2.68 10.57 -1.63
N LEU A 60 2.74 9.87 -2.77
CA LEU A 60 1.89 8.74 -3.09
C LEU A 60 2.73 7.48 -3.01
N TYR A 61 2.10 6.38 -2.58
CA TYR A 61 2.70 5.06 -2.63
C TYR A 61 1.82 4.14 -3.48
N ALA A 62 2.43 3.57 -4.51
CA ALA A 62 1.88 2.50 -5.32
C ALA A 62 2.81 1.29 -5.20
N ASN A 63 2.24 0.14 -4.87
CA ASN A 63 2.96 -1.13 -4.95
C ASN A 63 2.99 -1.63 -6.41
N ASP A 64 3.74 -2.71 -6.66
CA ASP A 64 3.94 -3.35 -7.96
C ASP A 64 2.65 -3.74 -8.71
N ASP A 65 1.56 -4.00 -7.98
CA ASP A 65 0.28 -4.42 -8.53
C ASP A 65 -0.78 -3.33 -8.67
N MET A 66 -0.42 -2.03 -8.52
CA MET A 66 -1.37 -0.91 -8.44
C MET A 66 -1.29 0.04 -9.64
N PHE A 67 -2.43 0.43 -10.19
CA PHE A 67 -2.52 1.17 -11.45
C PHE A 67 -3.51 2.34 -11.37
N PHE A 68 -3.17 3.42 -12.08
CA PHE A 68 -4.09 4.50 -12.43
C PHE A 68 -4.88 4.12 -13.68
N ASN A 69 -6.17 4.40 -13.72
CA ASN A 69 -7.06 4.15 -14.88
C ASN A 69 -7.91 5.37 -15.25
N ALA A 70 -7.57 6.53 -14.69
CA ALA A 70 -8.15 7.82 -15.05
C ALA A 70 -7.14 8.94 -14.81
N ASP A 71 -7.26 10.02 -15.57
CA ASP A 71 -6.52 11.25 -15.33
C ASP A 71 -7.03 11.93 -14.06
N ILE A 72 -6.17 12.02 -13.04
CA ILE A 72 -6.52 12.56 -11.72
C ILE A 72 -5.50 13.56 -11.21
N GLY A 73 -6.00 14.61 -10.56
CA GLY A 73 -5.17 15.61 -9.91
C GLY A 73 -4.88 15.32 -8.43
N PRO A 74 -4.02 16.14 -7.80
CA PRO A 74 -3.66 16.00 -6.38
C PRO A 74 -4.87 16.04 -5.42
N GLU A 75 -5.95 16.70 -5.79
CA GLU A 75 -7.21 16.78 -5.03
C GLU A 75 -7.90 15.42 -4.87
N PHE A 76 -7.57 14.45 -5.72
CA PHE A 76 -7.98 13.06 -5.49
C PHE A 76 -7.27 12.49 -4.26
N PHE A 77 -6.04 12.90 -3.94
CA PHE A 77 -5.25 12.33 -2.86
C PHE A 77 -5.22 13.19 -1.60
N PHE A 78 -5.30 14.50 -1.74
CA PHE A 78 -5.20 15.45 -0.64
C PHE A 78 -6.41 16.37 -0.61
N ASN A 79 -6.90 16.71 0.58
CA ASN A 79 -7.97 17.71 0.74
C ASN A 79 -7.42 19.15 0.60
N SER A 80 -8.31 20.13 0.70
CA SER A 80 -7.97 21.57 0.65
C SER A 80 -6.95 22.01 1.69
N ASP A 81 -6.85 21.30 2.82
CA ASP A 81 -5.93 21.61 3.90
C ASP A 81 -4.56 20.92 3.72
N GLY A 82 -4.36 20.18 2.62
CA GLY A 82 -3.18 19.37 2.36
C GLY A 82 -3.13 18.05 3.14
N MET A 83 -4.22 17.64 3.79
CA MET A 83 -4.28 16.36 4.51
C MET A 83 -4.64 15.21 3.55
N PRO A 84 -4.03 14.02 3.72
CA PRO A 84 -4.33 12.86 2.90
C PRO A 84 -5.79 12.42 3.03
N ILE A 85 -6.39 12.02 1.91
CA ILE A 85 -7.66 11.33 1.85
C ILE A 85 -7.38 9.86 2.16
N VAL A 86 -7.82 9.41 3.34
CA VAL A 86 -7.64 8.05 3.83
C VAL A 86 -8.74 7.17 3.26
N ARG A 87 -8.39 6.35 2.27
CA ARG A 87 -9.32 5.48 1.55
C ARG A 87 -9.42 4.10 2.19
N LEU A 88 -10.62 3.77 2.65
CA LEU A 88 -10.89 2.45 3.23
C LEU A 88 -12.07 1.77 2.55
N GLN A 89 -12.11 0.44 2.61
CA GLN A 89 -13.31 -0.33 2.36
C GLN A 89 -14.11 -0.49 3.65
N ARG A 90 -15.44 -0.40 3.56
CA ARG A 90 -16.32 -0.64 4.71
C ARG A 90 -16.22 -2.10 5.12
N ALA A 91 -15.96 -2.34 6.41
CA ALA A 91 -16.06 -3.66 7.01
C ALA A 91 -16.96 -3.57 8.26
N PHE A 92 -18.24 -3.84 8.06
CA PHE A 92 -19.22 -3.87 9.15
C PHE A 92 -18.86 -4.98 10.14
N LEU A 93 -18.99 -4.68 11.44
CA LEU A 93 -18.76 -5.61 12.56
C LEU A 93 -17.34 -6.21 12.67
N SER A 94 -16.34 -5.67 11.96
CA SER A 94 -14.99 -6.28 11.91
C SER A 94 -14.36 -6.47 13.29
N LYS A 95 -14.51 -5.48 14.19
CA LYS A 95 -14.02 -5.58 15.59
C LYS A 95 -14.63 -6.75 16.33
N TRP A 96 -15.95 -6.89 16.27
CA TRP A 96 -16.68 -7.96 16.95
C TRP A 96 -16.35 -9.33 16.35
N MET A 97 -16.32 -9.43 15.02
CA MET A 97 -15.92 -10.65 14.31
C MET A 97 -14.49 -11.07 14.64
N ASN A 98 -13.56 -10.11 14.77
CA ASN A 98 -12.17 -10.42 15.14
C ASN A 98 -12.08 -10.93 16.59
N ARG A 99 -12.86 -10.37 17.53
CA ARG A 99 -12.95 -10.92 18.90
C ARG A 99 -13.48 -12.34 18.90
N ILE A 100 -14.56 -12.62 18.18
CA ILE A 100 -15.12 -13.97 18.04
C ILE A 100 -14.06 -14.93 17.52
N ARG A 101 -13.39 -14.58 16.43
CA ARG A 101 -12.34 -15.44 15.86
C ARG A 101 -11.22 -15.74 16.85
N LYS A 102 -10.80 -14.77 17.67
CA LYS A 102 -9.80 -14.98 18.73
C LYS A 102 -10.33 -15.92 19.82
N VAL A 103 -11.55 -15.70 20.30
CA VAL A 103 -12.18 -16.53 21.34
C VAL A 103 -12.34 -17.98 20.90
N PHE A 104 -12.73 -18.20 19.64
CA PHE A 104 -12.96 -19.54 19.07
C PHE A 104 -11.74 -20.10 18.31
N ASN A 105 -10.58 -19.45 18.41
CA ASN A 105 -9.34 -19.83 17.71
C ASN A 105 -9.52 -20.12 16.20
N ILE A 106 -10.38 -19.36 15.52
CA ILE A 106 -10.69 -19.54 14.10
C ILE A 106 -9.49 -19.07 13.27
N PRO A 107 -8.91 -19.93 12.41
CA PRO A 107 -7.75 -19.55 11.61
C PRO A 107 -8.07 -18.38 10.67
N THR A 108 -7.16 -17.41 10.64
CA THR A 108 -7.23 -16.23 9.78
C THR A 108 -5.94 -16.06 9.02
N ASN A 109 -6.00 -15.48 7.82
CA ASN A 109 -4.79 -15.26 7.03
C ASN A 109 -3.89 -14.20 7.66
N ILE A 110 -2.58 -14.32 7.43
CA ILE A 110 -1.53 -13.42 7.94
C ILE A 110 -1.90 -11.96 7.70
N TYR A 111 -2.29 -11.62 6.46
CA TYR A 111 -2.69 -10.26 6.07
C TYR A 111 -3.80 -9.65 6.95
N ARG A 112 -4.81 -10.43 7.36
CA ARG A 112 -5.87 -9.94 8.23
C ARG A 112 -5.35 -9.71 9.64
N LYS A 113 -4.46 -10.59 10.14
CA LYS A 113 -3.87 -10.48 11.48
C LYS A 113 -3.04 -9.20 11.61
N THR A 114 -2.21 -8.88 10.60
CA THR A 114 -1.37 -7.67 10.61
C THR A 114 -2.19 -6.38 10.52
N ILE A 115 -3.33 -6.37 9.80
CA ILE A 115 -4.29 -5.26 9.81
C ILE A 115 -4.97 -5.10 11.18
N ASP A 116 -5.38 -6.20 11.82
CA ASP A 116 -5.99 -6.14 13.15
C ASP A 116 -4.98 -5.61 14.18
N ARG A 117 -3.71 -6.04 14.10
CA ARG A 117 -2.62 -5.54 14.93
C ARG A 117 -2.45 -4.02 14.78
N ALA A 118 -2.40 -3.51 13.55
CA ALA A 118 -2.34 -2.06 13.30
C ALA A 118 -3.54 -1.30 13.92
N ALA A 119 -4.76 -1.85 13.83
CA ALA A 119 -5.95 -1.23 14.43
C ALA A 119 -5.91 -1.25 15.97
N VAL A 120 -5.38 -2.33 16.57
CA VAL A 120 -5.20 -2.47 18.02
C VAL A 120 -4.18 -1.47 18.55
N LEU A 121 -3.02 -1.32 17.90
CA LEU A 121 -1.99 -0.35 18.31
C LEU A 121 -2.53 1.08 18.33
N ILE A 122 -3.31 1.45 17.31
CA ILE A 122 -3.96 2.76 17.25
C ILE A 122 -5.00 2.92 18.37
N GLN A 123 -5.73 1.86 18.70
CA GLN A 123 -6.70 1.89 19.80
C GLN A 123 -6.00 2.04 21.15
N GLU A 124 -4.93 1.30 21.40
CA GLU A 124 -4.17 1.36 22.66
C GLU A 124 -3.53 2.73 22.85
N LYS A 125 -2.93 3.29 21.79
CA LYS A 125 -2.21 4.56 21.88
C LYS A 125 -3.10 5.80 21.84
N PHE A 126 -4.19 5.77 21.07
CA PHE A 126 -5.02 6.97 20.81
C PHE A 126 -6.50 6.80 21.18
N GLY A 127 -6.91 5.64 21.72
CA GLY A 127 -8.30 5.38 22.13
C GLY A 127 -9.29 5.28 20.96
N LYS A 128 -8.82 5.15 19.72
CA LYS A 128 -9.66 5.08 18.50
C LYS A 128 -9.48 3.74 17.81
N TYR A 129 -10.58 3.09 17.43
CA TYR A 129 -10.54 1.86 16.66
C TYR A 129 -11.15 2.08 15.29
N TYR A 130 -10.39 1.78 14.23
CA TYR A 130 -10.85 1.87 12.86
C TYR A 130 -11.10 0.47 12.29
N SER A 131 -12.33 0.25 11.83
CA SER A 131 -12.79 -1.05 11.32
C SER A 131 -12.58 -1.22 9.82
N GLY A 132 -12.41 -0.12 9.07
CA GLY A 132 -12.31 -0.14 7.62
C GLY A 132 -11.01 -0.79 7.14
N THR A 133 -11.07 -1.60 6.09
CA THR A 133 -9.89 -2.31 5.57
C THR A 133 -9.19 -1.51 4.48
N PRO A 134 -7.92 -1.82 4.14
CA PRO A 134 -7.26 -1.18 3.01
C PRO A 134 -8.10 -1.32 1.75
N HIS A 135 -8.20 -0.26 0.96
CA HIS A 135 -8.82 -0.34 -0.36
C HIS A 135 -7.95 -1.09 -1.40
N HIS A 136 -6.73 -1.42 -1.01
CA HIS A 136 -5.76 -2.23 -1.75
C HIS A 136 -5.29 -1.55 -3.04
N ASN A 137 -5.03 -0.26 -2.96
CA ASN A 137 -4.57 0.55 -4.08
C ASN A 137 -3.67 1.70 -3.61
N ILE A 138 -3.42 2.66 -4.50
CA ILE A 138 -2.54 3.81 -4.26
C ILE A 138 -3.05 4.67 -3.11
N ASP A 139 -2.20 4.86 -2.12
CA ASP A 139 -2.47 5.66 -0.93
C ASP A 139 -1.59 6.92 -0.90
N SER A 140 -2.03 7.89 -0.11
CA SER A 140 -1.38 9.19 0.03
C SER A 140 -0.95 9.45 1.46
N TYR A 141 0.19 10.10 1.62
CA TYR A 141 0.84 10.24 2.92
C TYR A 141 1.50 11.60 3.08
N ARG A 142 1.63 11.98 4.36
CA ARG A 142 2.54 13.03 4.80
C ARG A 142 3.82 12.41 5.35
N LYS A 143 4.98 12.78 4.81
CA LYS A 143 6.30 12.29 5.23
C LYS A 143 6.54 12.53 6.71
N THR A 144 6.18 13.70 7.22
CA THR A 144 6.30 14.03 8.64
C THR A 144 5.46 13.12 9.54
N ASP A 145 4.21 12.82 9.16
CA ASP A 145 3.33 11.97 9.95
C ASP A 145 3.78 10.51 9.91
N TYR A 146 4.24 10.06 8.73
CA TYR A 146 4.83 8.74 8.53
C TYR A 146 6.07 8.55 9.42
N ARG A 147 6.99 9.52 9.38
CA ARG A 147 8.18 9.55 10.24
C ARG A 147 7.82 9.51 11.72
N ASN A 148 6.90 10.36 12.16
CA ASN A 148 6.50 10.41 13.58
C ASN A 148 5.85 9.09 14.03
N ALA A 149 5.04 8.46 13.17
CA ALA A 149 4.49 7.14 13.45
C ALA A 149 5.60 6.08 13.62
N VAL A 150 6.63 6.09 12.78
CA VAL A 150 7.73 5.10 12.85
C VAL A 150 8.72 5.39 13.97
N GLU A 151 9.22 6.63 14.06
CA GLU A 151 10.36 6.96 14.91
C GLU A 151 9.96 7.29 16.35
N LYS A 152 8.67 7.58 16.61
CA LYS A 152 8.19 8.03 17.93
C LYS A 152 7.00 7.22 18.42
N ASP A 153 5.91 7.22 17.67
CA ASP A 153 4.63 6.73 18.19
C ASP A 153 4.50 5.20 18.14
N PHE A 154 5.17 4.51 17.22
CA PHE A 154 5.16 3.03 17.15
C PHE A 154 6.56 2.46 17.00
N ARG A 155 7.55 3.14 17.59
CA ARG A 155 8.96 2.81 17.42
C ARG A 155 9.25 1.40 17.89
N ASP A 156 8.93 1.08 19.13
CA ASP A 156 9.28 -0.20 19.72
C ASP A 156 8.55 -1.35 19.01
N GLU A 157 7.28 -1.15 18.65
CA GLU A 157 6.48 -2.16 17.98
C GLU A 157 6.96 -2.42 16.55
N ILE A 158 7.34 -1.38 15.78
CA ILE A 158 7.87 -1.53 14.42
C ILE A 158 9.30 -2.08 14.45
N PHE A 159 10.15 -1.57 15.33
CA PHE A 159 11.53 -2.04 15.40
C PHE A 159 11.63 -3.48 15.92
N SER A 160 10.63 -3.96 16.69
CA SER A 160 10.57 -5.37 17.09
C SER A 160 10.34 -6.36 15.94
N THR A 161 9.95 -5.87 14.75
CA THR A 161 9.67 -6.71 13.58
C THR A 161 10.79 -6.71 12.54
N LEU A 162 11.91 -6.00 12.77
CA LEU A 162 12.96 -5.84 11.74
C LEU A 162 13.59 -7.15 11.29
N THR A 163 13.69 -8.12 12.18
CA THR A 163 14.25 -9.45 11.90
C THR A 163 13.26 -10.38 11.18
N ASN A 164 12.05 -9.90 10.84
CA ASN A 164 11.09 -10.65 10.04
C ASN A 164 11.45 -10.55 8.54
N HIS A 165 12.48 -11.27 8.12
CA HIS A 165 12.97 -11.29 6.74
C HIS A 165 11.92 -11.79 5.72
N LEU A 166 10.93 -12.57 6.18
CA LEU A 166 9.74 -12.99 5.44
C LEU A 166 8.47 -12.51 6.17
N ARG A 167 7.35 -12.41 5.43
CA ARG A 167 6.06 -11.98 5.98
C ARG A 167 5.66 -12.83 7.19
N SER A 168 5.35 -12.15 8.28
CA SER A 168 4.97 -12.72 9.57
C SER A 168 3.58 -12.23 9.99
N GLU A 169 2.87 -13.04 10.79
CA GLU A 169 1.63 -12.59 11.41
C GLU A 169 1.83 -11.54 12.51
N HIS A 170 3.07 -11.36 12.94
CA HIS A 170 3.46 -10.35 13.93
C HIS A 170 3.81 -8.99 13.31
N ASP A 171 3.86 -8.91 11.97
CA ASP A 171 4.11 -7.65 11.27
C ASP A 171 2.98 -6.63 11.50
N ILE A 172 3.30 -5.35 11.31
CA ILE A 172 2.34 -4.25 11.42
C ILE A 172 2.10 -3.70 10.03
N GLN A 173 0.90 -3.87 9.49
CA GLN A 173 0.67 -3.43 8.12
C GLN A 173 0.64 -1.90 7.98
N ARG A 174 1.12 -1.35 6.85
CA ARG A 174 1.16 0.08 6.45
C ARG A 174 -0.16 0.84 6.63
N ILE A 175 -1.29 0.15 6.78
CA ILE A 175 -2.55 0.81 7.15
C ILE A 175 -2.47 1.53 8.50
N VAL A 176 -1.51 1.17 9.37
CA VAL A 176 -1.22 1.89 10.61
C VAL A 176 -1.03 3.39 10.37
N TYR A 177 -0.40 3.81 9.27
CA TYR A 177 -0.17 5.21 8.92
C TYR A 177 -1.46 5.94 8.51
N LEU A 178 -2.36 5.23 7.84
CA LEU A 178 -3.68 5.76 7.48
C LEU A 178 -4.54 5.97 8.73
N TYR A 179 -4.55 4.98 9.63
CA TYR A 179 -5.23 5.11 10.92
C TYR A 179 -4.60 6.18 11.80
N TYR A 180 -3.27 6.33 11.76
CA TYR A 180 -2.54 7.36 12.48
C TYR A 180 -2.98 8.75 12.05
N ALA A 181 -3.04 8.99 10.74
CA ALA A 181 -3.53 10.25 10.18
C ALA A 181 -4.97 10.54 10.65
N LEU A 182 -5.86 9.54 10.65
CA LEU A 182 -7.22 9.71 11.18
C LEU A 182 -7.25 9.99 12.69
N ALA A 183 -6.45 9.27 13.48
CA ALA A 183 -6.41 9.41 14.94
C ALA A 183 -5.91 10.80 15.37
N LYS A 184 -4.92 11.33 14.65
CA LYS A 184 -4.36 12.67 14.87
C LYS A 184 -5.19 13.80 14.20
N LYS A 185 -6.31 13.49 13.56
CA LYS A 185 -7.13 14.44 12.76
C LYS A 185 -6.33 15.13 11.63
N ARG A 186 -5.38 14.40 11.06
CA ARG A 186 -4.49 14.81 9.96
C ARG A 186 -4.75 13.99 8.69
N GLY A 187 -5.97 13.51 8.54
CA GLY A 187 -6.43 12.76 7.37
C GLY A 187 -7.95 12.80 7.31
N LYS A 188 -8.50 12.72 6.10
CA LYS A 188 -9.95 12.71 5.87
C LYS A 188 -10.39 11.33 5.44
N LEU A 189 -11.20 10.67 6.26
CA LEU A 189 -11.74 9.34 5.94
C LEU A 189 -12.67 9.41 4.72
N ARG A 190 -12.46 8.50 3.78
CA ARG A 190 -13.34 8.25 2.63
C ARG A 190 -13.51 6.76 2.44
N TYR A 191 -14.76 6.30 2.40
CA TYR A 191 -15.06 4.92 2.03
C TYR A 191 -15.24 4.83 0.52
N VAL A 192 -14.50 3.92 -0.10
CA VAL A 192 -14.47 3.80 -1.57
C VAL A 192 -15.54 2.87 -2.09
N SER A 193 -16.03 3.17 -3.29
CA SER A 193 -16.82 2.25 -4.12
C SER A 193 -15.92 1.55 -5.13
N ARG A 194 -16.48 0.60 -5.89
CA ARG A 194 -15.76 -0.05 -7.00
C ARG A 194 -15.43 0.90 -8.15
N LYS A 195 -16.16 2.00 -8.30
CA LYS A 195 -15.83 3.07 -9.27
C LYS A 195 -14.58 3.86 -8.86
N GLU A 196 -14.26 3.91 -7.58
CA GLU A 196 -13.07 4.63 -7.12
C GLU A 196 -11.85 3.71 -6.99
N SER A 197 -12.06 2.47 -6.54
CA SER A 197 -10.97 1.54 -6.29
C SER A 197 -11.41 0.09 -6.47
N CYS A 198 -10.77 -0.61 -7.40
CA CYS A 198 -10.99 -2.03 -7.66
C CYS A 198 -9.80 -2.90 -7.25
N ARG A 199 -10.09 -4.07 -6.65
CA ARG A 199 -9.12 -5.14 -6.43
C ARG A 199 -9.48 -6.33 -7.30
N ILE A 200 -8.70 -6.57 -8.34
CA ILE A 200 -8.92 -7.63 -9.31
C ILE A 200 -7.98 -8.79 -8.95
N ARG A 201 -8.53 -9.92 -8.47
CA ARG A 201 -7.76 -11.13 -8.19
C ARG A 201 -7.51 -11.91 -9.48
N LEU A 202 -6.27 -12.32 -9.73
CA LEU A 202 -5.88 -12.92 -11.00
C LEU A 202 -6.69 -14.19 -11.33
N GLN A 203 -6.82 -15.08 -10.36
CA GLN A 203 -7.46 -16.39 -10.49
C GLN A 203 -8.99 -16.38 -10.51
N LYS A 204 -9.64 -15.21 -10.40
CA LYS A 204 -11.10 -15.14 -10.21
C LYS A 204 -11.83 -14.33 -11.25
N HIS A 205 -11.18 -13.33 -11.81
CA HIS A 205 -11.88 -12.29 -12.54
C HIS A 205 -11.46 -12.29 -13.99
N ASP A 206 -12.43 -11.95 -14.84
CA ASP A 206 -12.15 -11.42 -16.15
C ASP A 206 -11.73 -9.95 -15.97
N PHE A 207 -10.48 -9.63 -16.34
CA PHE A 207 -9.87 -8.33 -16.06
C PHE A 207 -10.58 -7.22 -16.85
N MET A 208 -10.75 -7.42 -18.17
CA MET A 208 -11.40 -6.45 -19.04
C MET A 208 -12.86 -6.25 -18.65
N LYS A 209 -13.60 -7.32 -18.31
CA LYS A 209 -14.98 -7.19 -17.83
C LYS A 209 -15.06 -6.34 -16.57
N TYR A 210 -14.11 -6.48 -15.64
CA TYR A 210 -14.09 -5.68 -14.41
C TYR A 210 -13.80 -4.20 -14.70
N ILE A 211 -12.82 -3.92 -15.54
CA ILE A 211 -12.49 -2.55 -15.96
C ILE A 211 -13.70 -1.90 -16.63
N THR A 212 -14.30 -2.56 -17.62
CA THR A 212 -15.45 -1.98 -18.37
C THR A 212 -16.71 -1.87 -17.53
N SER A 213 -16.95 -2.78 -16.57
CA SER A 213 -18.16 -2.76 -15.74
C SER A 213 -18.14 -1.68 -14.65
N TYR A 214 -16.97 -1.41 -14.06
CA TYR A 214 -16.87 -0.50 -12.92
C TYR A 214 -16.23 0.84 -13.26
N ASP A 215 -15.46 0.90 -14.36
CA ASP A 215 -14.68 2.05 -14.78
C ASP A 215 -13.92 2.68 -13.59
N PRO A 216 -13.05 1.89 -12.91
CA PRO A 216 -12.45 2.32 -11.66
C PRO A 216 -11.40 3.41 -11.90
N VAL A 217 -11.32 4.41 -11.03
CA VAL A 217 -10.22 5.40 -11.06
C VAL A 217 -8.87 4.73 -10.78
N LEU A 218 -8.84 3.83 -9.80
CA LEU A 218 -7.68 3.03 -9.44
C LEU A 218 -8.03 1.54 -9.49
N PHE A 219 -7.15 0.69 -10.02
CA PHE A 219 -7.30 -0.76 -9.89
C PHE A 219 -5.99 -1.45 -9.50
N CYS A 220 -6.10 -2.66 -8.94
CA CYS A 220 -4.93 -3.49 -8.66
C CYS A 220 -5.13 -4.90 -9.21
N LEU A 221 -4.03 -5.52 -9.65
CA LEU A 221 -3.98 -6.88 -10.18
C LEU A 221 -3.36 -7.83 -9.15
N ASN A 222 -4.18 -8.28 -8.21
CA ASN A 222 -3.68 -8.97 -7.04
C ASN A 222 -3.37 -10.45 -7.31
N ASP A 223 -2.07 -10.77 -7.30
CA ASP A 223 -1.55 -12.13 -7.26
C ASP A 223 -1.65 -12.70 -5.82
N THR A 224 -2.06 -13.95 -5.73
CA THR A 224 -2.18 -14.67 -4.46
C THR A 224 -1.61 -16.06 -4.64
N HIS A 225 -1.30 -16.75 -3.55
CA HIS A 225 -0.85 -18.16 -3.57
C HIS A 225 -1.79 -19.14 -4.32
N ARG A 226 -2.99 -18.70 -4.73
CA ARG A 226 -3.94 -19.49 -5.52
C ARG A 226 -3.88 -19.21 -7.02
N ALA A 227 -3.12 -18.22 -7.47
CA ALA A 227 -2.98 -17.92 -8.88
C ALA A 227 -1.95 -18.86 -9.51
N THR A 228 -2.32 -19.38 -10.68
CA THR A 228 -1.51 -20.26 -11.52
C THR A 228 -0.69 -19.45 -12.52
N ASP A 229 0.30 -20.07 -13.15
CA ASP A 229 1.09 -19.38 -14.18
C ASP A 229 0.21 -18.97 -15.38
N LYS A 230 -0.80 -19.77 -15.71
CA LYS A 230 -1.83 -19.41 -16.70
C LYS A 230 -2.61 -18.15 -16.32
N ASP A 231 -2.89 -17.93 -15.04
CA ASP A 231 -3.53 -16.70 -14.56
C ASP A 231 -2.59 -15.49 -14.72
N ARG A 232 -1.27 -15.69 -14.52
CA ARG A 232 -0.23 -14.65 -14.65
C ARG A 232 0.04 -14.28 -16.11
N GLU A 233 0.06 -15.25 -17.02
CA GLU A 233 0.26 -15.04 -18.46
C GLU A 233 -0.76 -14.05 -19.06
N ARG A 234 -1.96 -13.99 -18.50
CA ARG A 234 -3.02 -13.05 -18.92
C ARG A 234 -2.75 -11.58 -18.57
N VAL A 235 -1.86 -11.31 -17.62
CA VAL A 235 -1.63 -9.94 -17.10
C VAL A 235 -1.04 -9.05 -18.19
N LYS A 236 -0.01 -9.52 -18.89
CA LYS A 236 0.71 -8.72 -19.89
C LYS A 236 -0.21 -8.32 -21.07
N PRO A 237 -0.88 -9.23 -21.79
CA PRO A 237 -1.80 -8.86 -22.85
C PRO A 237 -2.94 -7.93 -22.40
N PHE A 238 -3.41 -8.09 -21.15
CA PHE A 238 -4.41 -7.19 -20.59
C PHE A 238 -3.87 -5.76 -20.38
N LEU A 239 -2.67 -5.61 -19.80
CA LEU A 239 -2.06 -4.31 -19.60
C LEU A 239 -1.67 -3.64 -20.91
N GLU A 240 -1.17 -4.39 -21.90
CA GLU A 240 -0.87 -3.87 -23.24
C GLU A 240 -2.12 -3.42 -23.99
N ALA A 241 -3.26 -4.10 -23.77
CA ALA A 241 -4.54 -3.66 -24.33
C ALA A 241 -5.10 -2.41 -23.64
N LEU A 242 -4.87 -2.27 -22.33
CA LEU A 242 -5.36 -1.14 -21.54
C LEU A 242 -4.48 0.11 -21.69
N PHE A 243 -3.17 -0.08 -21.81
CA PHE A 243 -2.15 0.97 -21.96
C PHE A 243 -1.28 0.67 -23.19
N PRO A 244 -1.82 0.91 -24.41
CA PRO A 244 -1.12 0.56 -25.65
C PRO A 244 0.06 1.49 -25.97
N GLU A 245 0.08 2.70 -25.40
CA GLU A 245 1.14 3.67 -25.61
C GLU A 245 2.18 3.56 -24.49
N LYS A 246 3.46 3.50 -24.89
CA LYS A 246 4.57 3.59 -23.94
C LYS A 246 4.58 4.95 -23.26
N SER A 247 4.86 4.96 -21.96
CA SER A 247 5.14 6.17 -21.23
C SER A 247 6.51 6.76 -21.62
N GLY A 248 6.70 8.06 -21.36
CA GLY A 248 8.01 8.71 -21.53
C GLY A 248 9.10 8.25 -20.54
N TYR A 249 8.81 7.25 -19.71
CA TYR A 249 9.76 6.61 -18.80
C TYR A 249 10.28 5.28 -19.37
N GLU A 250 9.74 4.82 -20.49
CA GLU A 250 10.14 3.58 -21.15
C GLU A 250 11.11 3.87 -22.30
N LEU A 251 12.00 2.90 -22.58
CA LEU A 251 12.90 2.88 -23.75
C LEU A 251 12.16 2.56 -25.06
#